data_AF-A0A1Q3EP96-F1
#
_entry.id   AF-A0A1Q3EP96-F1
#
_cell.length_a   1.000
_cell.length_b   1.000
_cell.length_c   1.000
_cell.angle_alpha   90.00
_cell.angle_beta   90.00
_cell.angle_gamma   90.00
#
_symmetry.space_group_name_H-M   'P 1'
#
loop_
_entity.id
_entity.type
_entity.pdbx_description
1 polymer ?
#
loop_
_entity_poly.entity_id
_entity_poly.type
_entity_poly.pdbx_seq_one_letter_code
_entity_poly.pdbx_strand_id
1 'polypeptide(L)'
;MHAGNNLARLYYLPDALRLTSIPMGWTNSLQIFHGDVMYILQPEIPEYMLPYVDNVNVRGPATHYELTDGSYETIPENPGICQVHASGLHSAARYSEDPLLYT
;
A
#
# COMPACT_ATOMS: atom_id res chain seq x y z
N MET A 1 38.67 -18.83 -8.96
CA MET A 1 37.83 -17.88 -8.18
C MET A 1 36.39 -18.30 -8.41
N HIS A 2 35.77 -18.95 -7.43
CA HIS A 2 34.38 -19.41 -7.51
C HIS A 2 33.64 -18.73 -6.36
N ALA A 3 32.72 -17.82 -6.70
CA ALA A 3 31.91 -17.10 -5.73
C ALA A 3 31.03 -18.11 -4.99
N GLY A 4 31.18 -18.16 -3.66
CA GLY A 4 30.41 -19.05 -2.80
C GLY A 4 28.93 -18.67 -2.81
N ASN A 5 28.09 -19.65 -3.14
CA ASN A 5 26.65 -19.52 -3.10
C ASN A 5 26.22 -19.44 -1.61
N ASN A 6 25.77 -18.26 -1.16
CA ASN A 6 25.18 -18.03 0.15
C ASN A 6 23.78 -18.65 0.24
N LEU A 7 23.70 -19.97 0.31
CA LEU A 7 22.45 -20.67 0.62
C LEU A 7 22.38 -20.89 2.14
N ALA A 8 21.49 -20.13 2.80
CA ALA A 8 21.12 -20.37 4.18
C ALA A 8 20.60 -21.80 4.33
N ARG A 9 21.37 -22.66 5.00
CA ARG A 9 21.05 -24.07 5.25
C ARG A 9 20.49 -24.20 6.67
N LEU A 10 19.18 -24.36 6.77
CA LEU A 10 18.51 -24.67 8.05
C LEU A 10 18.45 -26.20 8.21
N TYR A 11 18.88 -26.70 9.37
CA TYR A 11 18.79 -28.12 9.74
C TYR A 11 17.33 -28.51 10.02
N TYR A 12 16.93 -29.72 9.58
CA TYR A 12 15.54 -30.20 9.65
C TYR A 12 15.22 -30.73 11.06
N LEU A 13 14.37 -30.03 11.81
CA LEU A 13 13.64 -30.59 12.96
C LEU A 13 12.32 -31.18 12.44
N PRO A 14 11.81 -32.30 12.98
CA PRO A 14 10.62 -32.99 12.47
C PRO A 14 9.35 -32.12 12.35
N ASP A 15 9.26 -31.05 13.14
CA ASP A 15 8.13 -30.10 13.16
C ASP A 15 8.44 -28.77 12.47
N ALA A 16 9.49 -28.70 11.64
CA ALA A 16 9.89 -27.49 10.93
C ALA A 16 8.97 -27.20 9.74
N LEU A 17 8.37 -26.00 9.73
CA LEU A 17 7.60 -25.50 8.60
C LEU A 17 8.52 -24.83 7.56
N ARG A 18 8.22 -25.06 6.27
CA ARG A 18 8.86 -24.36 5.15
C ARG A 18 7.90 -23.33 4.58
N LEU A 19 8.37 -22.10 4.42
CA LEU A 19 7.62 -21.04 3.72
C LEU A 19 7.54 -21.33 2.22
N THR A 20 6.35 -21.21 1.64
CA THR A 20 6.09 -21.35 0.19
C THR A 20 5.78 -20.01 -0.50
N SER A 21 5.69 -18.94 0.29
CA SER A 21 5.45 -17.56 -0.16
C SER A 21 6.52 -16.65 0.44
N ILE A 22 6.61 -15.42 -0.08
CA ILE A 22 7.57 -14.42 0.39
C ILE A 22 7.33 -14.15 1.91
N PRO A 23 8.34 -14.30 2.78
CA PRO A 23 8.17 -14.08 4.21
C PRO A 23 7.94 -12.60 4.54
N MET A 24 7.06 -12.31 5.49
CA MET A 24 7.07 -11.01 6.16
C MET A 24 8.35 -10.87 6.99
N GLY A 25 9.02 -9.71 6.91
CA GLY A 25 10.20 -9.40 7.71
C GLY A 25 11.54 -9.96 7.22
N TRP A 26 11.61 -10.54 6.01
CA TRP A 26 12.88 -10.93 5.39
C TRP A 26 13.48 -9.79 4.57
N THR A 27 14.81 -9.64 4.60
CA THR A 27 15.56 -8.45 4.15
C THR A 27 15.18 -7.92 2.77
N ASN A 28 14.82 -8.80 1.82
CA ASN A 28 14.50 -8.43 0.44
C ASN A 28 13.04 -8.70 0.06
N SER A 29 12.20 -9.15 0.99
CA SER A 29 10.80 -9.46 0.70
C SER A 29 10.03 -8.26 0.20
N LEU A 30 10.27 -7.10 0.82
CA LEU A 30 9.56 -5.88 0.46
C LEU A 30 9.93 -5.42 -0.95
N GLN A 31 11.21 -5.44 -1.32
CA GLN A 31 11.64 -5.04 -2.66
C GLN A 31 11.08 -5.96 -3.74
N ILE A 32 11.03 -7.27 -3.50
CA ILE A 32 10.45 -8.24 -4.45
C ILE A 32 8.94 -7.99 -4.59
N PHE A 33 8.23 -7.95 -3.46
CA PHE A 33 6.78 -7.70 -3.44
C PHE A 33 6.42 -6.37 -4.11
N HIS A 34 7.14 -5.30 -3.78
CA HIS A 34 6.90 -3.97 -4.32
C HIS A 34 7.19 -3.90 -5.83
N GLY A 35 8.19 -4.65 -6.32
CA GLY A 35 8.44 -4.80 -7.76
C GLY A 35 7.25 -5.42 -8.49
N ASP A 36 6.67 -6.50 -7.94
CA ASP A 36 5.50 -7.17 -8.52
C ASP A 36 4.26 -6.27 -8.48
N VAL A 37 4.01 -5.58 -7.36
CA VAL A 37 2.89 -4.64 -7.20
C VAL A 37 2.98 -3.50 -8.21
N MET A 38 4.16 -2.90 -8.38
CA MET A 38 4.39 -1.84 -9.37
C MET A 38 4.20 -2.32 -10.80
N TYR A 39 4.59 -3.56 -11.10
CA TYR A 39 4.41 -4.14 -12.42
C TYR A 39 2.92 -4.38 -12.73
N ILE A 40 2.18 -4.96 -11.79
CA ILE A 40 0.76 -5.29 -11.96
C ILE A 40 -0.10 -4.03 -12.10
N LEU A 41 0.18 -3.00 -11.29
CA LEU A 41 -0.64 -1.78 -11.20
C LEU A 41 -0.07 -0.62 -12.03
N GLN A 42 0.85 -0.92 -12.94
CA GLN A 42 1.48 0.09 -13.80
C GLN A 42 0.46 0.97 -14.56
N PRO A 43 -0.68 0.45 -15.09
CA PRO A 43 -1.66 1.28 -15.79
C PRO A 43 -2.35 2.34 -14.92
N GLU A 44 -2.47 2.09 -13.62
CA GLU A 44 -3.18 2.95 -12.69
C GLU A 44 -2.28 3.96 -11.97
N ILE A 45 -0.96 3.73 -11.97
CA ILE A 45 0.04 4.60 -11.35
C ILE A 45 0.48 5.68 -12.35
N PRO A 46 0.56 6.97 -11.96
CA PRO A 46 0.21 7.55 -10.65
C PRO A 46 -1.22 8.11 -10.58
N GLU A 47 -1.97 8.05 -11.68
CA GLU A 47 -3.22 8.81 -11.85
C GLU A 47 -4.29 8.44 -10.83
N TYR A 48 -4.46 7.14 -10.59
CA TYR A 48 -5.51 6.59 -9.73
C TYR A 48 -4.95 6.01 -8.44
N MET A 49 -3.66 5.67 -8.38
CA MET A 49 -3.09 5.06 -7.19
C MET A 49 -1.59 5.24 -7.04
N LEU A 50 -1.14 5.20 -5.78
CA LEU A 50 0.27 5.27 -5.40
C LEU A 50 0.54 4.21 -4.32
N PRO A 51 1.11 3.05 -4.71
CA PRO A 51 1.58 2.06 -3.75
C PRO A 51 2.74 2.58 -2.88
N TYR A 52 2.71 2.23 -1.59
CA TYR A 52 3.75 2.48 -0.62
C TYR A 52 3.85 1.32 0.36
N VAL A 53 5.00 0.63 0.36
CA VAL A 53 5.27 -0.52 1.22
C VAL A 53 4.20 -1.62 1.07
N ASP A 54 3.30 -1.76 2.04
CA ASP A 54 2.23 -2.75 2.12
C ASP A 54 0.84 -2.12 1.84
N ASN A 55 0.79 -0.81 1.59
CA ASN A 55 -0.44 -0.09 1.33
C ASN A 55 -0.48 0.43 -0.11
N VAL A 56 -1.71 0.57 -0.60
CA VAL A 56 -1.98 1.08 -1.93
C VAL A 56 -3.08 2.11 -1.79
N ASN A 57 -2.70 3.37 -1.89
CA ASN A 57 -3.67 4.46 -1.84
C ASN A 57 -4.40 4.53 -3.19
N VAL A 58 -5.73 4.59 -3.16
CA VAL A 58 -6.56 4.79 -4.36
C VAL A 58 -7.20 6.18 -4.28
N ARG A 59 -7.00 6.98 -5.34
CA ARG A 59 -7.60 8.30 -5.49
C ARG A 59 -9.09 8.13 -5.80
N GLY A 60 -9.92 8.75 -4.98
CA GLY A 60 -11.36 8.82 -5.20
C GLY A 60 -11.75 9.80 -6.30
N PRO A 61 -13.05 9.87 -6.64
CA PRO A 61 -13.57 10.94 -7.47
C PRO A 61 -13.14 12.32 -6.96
N ALA A 62 -12.97 13.29 -7.86
CA ALA A 62 -12.60 14.66 -7.50
C ALA A 62 -13.67 15.41 -6.66
N THR A 63 -14.85 14.80 -6.49
CA THR A 63 -15.93 15.34 -5.69
C THR A 63 -15.67 15.13 -4.20
N HIS A 64 -15.94 16.15 -3.40
CA HIS A 64 -16.07 15.97 -1.96
C HIS A 64 -17.27 15.06 -1.66
N TYR A 65 -17.17 14.24 -0.60
CA TYR A 65 -18.28 13.42 -0.09
C TYR A 65 -19.36 14.24 0.61
N GLU A 66 -19.28 15.56 0.49
CA GLU A 66 -20.23 16.49 1.06
C GLU A 66 -21.50 16.47 0.19
N LEU A 67 -22.63 16.27 0.84
CA LEU A 67 -23.94 16.39 0.24
C LEU A 67 -24.19 17.85 -0.14
N THR A 68 -25.21 18.08 -0.97
CA THR A 68 -25.56 19.41 -1.46
C THR A 68 -25.94 20.40 -0.35
N ASP A 69 -26.27 19.90 0.85
CA ASP A 69 -26.61 20.68 2.04
C ASP A 69 -25.41 20.95 2.98
N GLY A 70 -24.22 20.45 2.63
CA GLY A 70 -23.01 20.59 3.44
C GLY A 70 -22.81 19.47 4.47
N SER A 71 -23.70 18.48 4.52
CA SER A 71 -23.59 17.32 5.41
C SER A 71 -22.86 16.15 4.75
N TYR A 72 -22.66 15.05 5.48
CA TYR A 72 -21.99 13.85 4.97
C TYR A 72 -22.89 12.64 5.20
N GLU A 73 -22.85 11.65 4.30
CA GLU A 73 -23.44 10.35 4.58
C GLU A 73 -22.74 9.72 5.79
N THR A 74 -23.51 9.13 6.70
CA THR A 74 -23.01 8.44 7.89
C THR A 74 -23.49 7.01 7.89
N ILE A 75 -22.73 6.11 8.52
CA ILE A 75 -23.14 4.72 8.67
C ILE A 75 -24.34 4.70 9.65
N PRO A 76 -25.50 4.12 9.27
CA PRO A 76 -26.71 4.17 10.12
C PRO A 76 -26.48 3.63 11.54
N GLU A 77 -25.66 2.60 11.67
CA GLU A 77 -25.34 1.95 12.95
C GLU A 77 -24.24 2.68 13.74
N ASN A 78 -23.53 3.63 13.12
CA ASN A 78 -22.50 4.43 13.77
C ASN A 78 -22.47 5.87 13.20
N PRO A 79 -23.37 6.75 13.65
CA PRO A 79 -23.52 8.10 13.10
C PRO A 79 -22.33 9.02 13.40
N GLY A 80 -21.38 8.59 14.25
CA GLY A 80 -20.12 9.29 14.48
C GLY A 80 -19.07 9.06 13.38
N ILE A 81 -19.33 8.15 12.44
CA ILE A 81 -18.43 7.83 11.32
C ILE A 81 -19.12 8.21 10.01
N CYS A 82 -18.52 9.19 9.31
CA CYS A 82 -18.90 9.47 7.93
C CYS A 82 -18.59 8.24 7.06
N GLN A 83 -19.53 7.87 6.20
CA GLN A 83 -19.36 6.82 5.20
C GLN A 83 -18.36 7.31 4.14
N VAL A 84 -17.07 7.16 4.45
CA VAL A 84 -15.99 7.38 3.50
C VAL A 84 -15.77 6.08 2.74
N HIS A 85 -16.17 6.05 1.47
CA HIS A 85 -15.88 4.91 0.59
C HIS A 85 -14.38 4.85 0.26
N ALA A 86 -13.53 4.28 1.12
CA ALA A 86 -12.11 3.86 0.96
C ALA A 86 -11.12 4.75 0.17
N SER A 87 -11.54 5.90 -0.35
CA SER A 87 -10.86 6.72 -1.35
C SER A 87 -10.63 8.15 -0.85
N GLY A 88 -10.88 8.36 0.45
CA GLY A 88 -10.83 9.66 1.13
C GLY A 88 -9.61 9.91 2.03
N LEU A 89 -8.60 9.04 2.06
CA LEU A 89 -7.36 9.32 2.81
C LEU A 89 -6.58 10.52 2.25
N HIS A 90 -6.89 10.95 1.02
CA HIS A 90 -6.26 12.10 0.37
C HIS A 90 -6.67 13.47 0.94
N SER A 91 -7.75 13.57 1.73
CA SER A 91 -8.15 14.86 2.32
C SER A 91 -7.25 15.27 3.50
N ALA A 92 -6.66 14.31 4.20
CA ALA A 92 -5.83 14.56 5.38
C ALA A 92 -4.33 14.73 5.08
N ALA A 93 -3.88 14.32 3.89
CA ALA A 93 -2.50 14.48 3.45
C ALA A 93 -2.47 15.40 2.22
N ARG A 94 -2.57 16.72 2.44
CA ARG A 94 -2.04 17.67 1.46
C ARG A 94 -0.53 17.44 1.40
N TYR A 95 -0.06 16.66 0.43
CA TYR A 95 1.32 16.82 -0.01
C TYR A 95 1.43 18.26 -0.51
N SER A 96 2.25 19.06 0.18
CA SER A 96 2.63 20.38 -0.28
C SER A 96 3.22 20.18 -1.68
N GLU A 97 2.62 20.83 -2.68
CA GLU A 97 3.19 21.04 -4.01
C GLU A 97 4.40 22.00 -3.90
N ASP A 98 5.35 21.70 -3.01
CA ASP A 98 6.61 22.43 -2.89
C ASP A 98 7.62 21.79 -3.85
N PRO A 99 7.98 22.45 -4.96
CA PRO A 99 8.93 21.94 -5.94
C PRO A 99 10.38 21.85 -5.42
N LEU A 100 10.62 22.01 -4.11
CA LEU A 100 11.94 22.04 -3.48
C LEU A 100 12.38 20.70 -2.86
N LEU A 101 11.58 19.64 -2.95
CA LEU A 101 11.94 18.31 -2.42
C LEU A 101 12.78 17.45 -3.39
N TYR A 102 13.11 17.96 -4.58
CA TYR A 102 13.91 17.27 -5.60
C TYR A 102 15.05 18.12 -6.18
N THR A 103 15.73 18.91 -5.33
CA THR A 103 17.03 19.54 -5.66
C THR A 103 18.03 19.31 -4.54
#